data_AF-A0A0G4F9G7-F1
#
_entry.id   AF-A0A0G4F9G7-F1
#
_cell.length_a   1.000
_cell.length_b   1.000
_cell.length_c   1.000
_cell.angle_alpha   90.00
_cell.angle_beta   90.00
_cell.angle_gamma   90.00
#
_symmetry.space_group_name_H-M   'P 1'
#
loop_
_entity.id
_entity.type
_entity.pdbx_description
1 polymer ?
#
loop_
_entity_poly.entity_id
_entity_poly.type
_entity_poly.pdbx_seq_one_letter_code
_entity_poly.pdbx_strand_id
1 'polypeptide(L)'
;MQIFVKTNAGETIPVDVEPSDSTESLKVKIQEKFGVAPPHQILVFDGEQLAEGRALSDYNISVERQQRERAEQKRQHTVVLKNLPRALSDENLRTLGTEVAGEAGLEEARLLRHTNQSSKQYGFARFTSKTTAAAAVALLNGRKIEGRTIRVEFARDIPV
;
A
#
# COMPACT_ATOMS: atom_id res chain seq x y z
N MET A 1 -13.37 14.49 4.92
CA MET A 1 -12.04 13.87 4.66
C MET A 1 -10.98 14.97 4.77
N GLN A 2 -9.70 14.63 4.87
CA GLN A 2 -8.63 15.62 4.96
C GLN A 2 -7.64 15.47 3.80
N ILE A 3 -7.30 16.57 3.16
CA ILE A 3 -6.28 16.64 2.10
C ILE A 3 -5.13 17.54 2.55
N PHE A 4 -3.97 17.38 1.92
CA PHE A 4 -2.79 18.19 2.19
C PHE A 4 -2.51 19.11 1.01
N VAL A 5 -2.52 20.41 1.27
CA VAL A 5 -2.21 21.42 0.26
C VAL A 5 -0.79 21.90 0.50
N LYS A 6 0.06 21.81 -0.54
CA LYS A 6 1.44 22.29 -0.51
C LYS A 6 1.56 23.57 -1.30
N THR A 7 2.18 24.59 -0.71
CA THR A 7 2.46 25.87 -1.39
C THR A 7 3.80 25.82 -2.12
N ASN A 8 4.02 26.79 -3.03
CA ASN A 8 5.31 26.98 -3.69
C ASN A 8 6.46 27.27 -2.71
N ALA A 9 6.14 27.77 -1.51
CA ALA A 9 7.10 27.99 -0.43
C ALA A 9 7.51 26.70 0.31
N GLY A 10 6.87 25.55 -0.02
CA GLY A 10 7.16 24.24 0.58
C GLY A 10 6.33 23.91 1.82
N GLU A 11 5.54 24.85 2.32
CA GLU A 11 4.64 24.65 3.45
C GLU A 11 3.49 23.71 3.07
N THR A 12 3.17 22.73 3.93
CA THR A 12 2.09 21.76 3.72
C THR A 12 1.11 21.84 4.88
N ILE A 13 -0.15 22.19 4.59
CA ILE A 13 -1.19 22.35 5.62
C ILE A 13 -2.35 21.39 5.34
N PRO A 14 -2.92 20.74 6.38
CA PRO A 14 -4.13 19.96 6.26
C PRO A 14 -5.37 20.85 6.07
N VAL A 15 -6.22 20.48 5.10
CA VAL A 15 -7.50 21.12 4.78
C VAL A 15 -8.61 20.07 4.81
N ASP A 16 -9.68 20.36 5.57
CA ASP A 16 -10.84 19.49 5.70
C ASP A 16 -11.85 19.76 4.58
N VAL A 17 -12.13 18.72 3.80
CA VAL A 17 -12.94 18.79 2.58
C VAL A 17 -13.92 17.64 2.49
N GLU A 18 -14.92 17.76 1.63
CA GLU A 18 -15.82 16.69 1.22
C GLU A 18 -15.61 16.36 -0.27
N PRO A 19 -15.79 15.11 -0.72
CA PRO A 19 -15.68 14.76 -2.15
C PRO A 19 -16.61 15.58 -3.04
N SER A 20 -17.75 15.99 -2.50
CA SER A 20 -18.74 16.87 -3.13
C SER A 20 -18.38 18.35 -3.11
N ASP A 21 -17.33 18.76 -2.37
CA ASP A 21 -16.89 20.16 -2.41
C ASP A 21 -16.45 20.52 -3.82
N SER A 22 -16.78 21.74 -4.25
CA SER A 22 -16.27 22.28 -5.50
C SER A 22 -14.85 22.82 -5.33
N THR A 23 -14.15 23.00 -6.45
CA THR A 23 -12.84 23.66 -6.46
C THR A 23 -12.87 25.07 -5.85
N GLU A 24 -13.96 25.82 -5.99
CA GLU A 24 -14.13 27.13 -5.35
C GLU A 24 -14.20 27.01 -3.82
N SER A 25 -15.01 26.09 -3.32
CA SER A 25 -15.12 25.83 -1.88
C SER A 25 -13.77 25.44 -1.29
N LEU A 26 -12.97 24.66 -2.02
CA LEU A 26 -11.59 24.36 -1.63
C LEU A 26 -10.70 25.62 -1.60
N LYS A 27 -10.78 26.50 -2.63
CA LYS A 27 -10.00 27.75 -2.64
C LYS A 27 -10.33 28.65 -1.44
N VAL A 28 -11.60 28.72 -1.05
CA VAL A 28 -12.03 29.47 0.15
C VAL A 28 -11.42 28.87 1.42
N LYS A 29 -11.50 27.55 1.59
CA LYS A 29 -10.89 26.85 2.74
C LYS A 29 -9.36 27.02 2.80
N ILE A 30 -8.70 27.09 1.63
CA ILE A 30 -7.26 27.38 1.53
C ILE A 30 -6.99 28.84 1.91
N GLN A 31 -7.84 29.79 1.51
CA GLN A 31 -7.70 31.20 1.90
C GLN A 31 -7.74 31.36 3.42
N GLU A 32 -8.65 30.68 4.10
CA GLU A 32 -8.75 30.74 5.57
C GLU A 32 -7.48 30.26 6.28
N LYS A 33 -6.75 29.32 5.67
CA LYS A 33 -5.53 28.74 6.26
C LYS A 33 -4.23 29.42 5.82
N PHE A 34 -4.15 29.86 4.57
CA PHE A 34 -2.93 30.40 3.96
C PHE A 34 -2.98 31.91 3.71
N GLY A 35 -4.15 32.54 3.85
CA GLY A 35 -4.35 33.97 3.60
C GLY A 35 -4.29 34.39 2.12
N VAL A 36 -4.15 33.44 1.18
CA VAL A 36 -4.09 33.74 -0.26
C VAL A 36 -5.50 33.87 -0.81
N ALA A 37 -5.82 34.98 -1.48
CA ALA A 37 -7.13 35.19 -2.07
C ALA A 37 -7.44 34.13 -3.17
N PRO A 38 -8.66 33.59 -3.27
CA PRO A 38 -9.06 32.59 -4.27
C PRO A 38 -8.65 32.88 -5.72
N PRO A 39 -8.76 34.11 -6.26
CA PRO A 39 -8.33 34.40 -7.64
C PRO A 39 -6.81 34.29 -7.86
N HIS A 40 -6.01 34.34 -6.79
CA HIS A 40 -4.55 34.17 -6.84
C HIS A 40 -4.11 32.73 -6.59
N GLN A 41 -5.05 31.80 -6.35
CA GLN A 41 -4.75 30.40 -6.11
C GLN A 41 -4.85 29.61 -7.41
N ILE A 42 -3.77 28.89 -7.74
CA ILE A 42 -3.73 27.90 -8.81
C ILE A 42 -3.62 26.53 -8.14
N LEU A 43 -4.68 25.73 -8.25
CA LEU A 43 -4.70 24.38 -7.71
C LEU A 43 -4.30 23.40 -8.81
N VAL A 44 -3.27 22.61 -8.54
CA VAL A 44 -2.75 21.58 -9.46
C VAL A 44 -2.77 20.24 -8.75
N PHE A 45 -3.31 19.22 -9.41
CA PHE A 45 -3.37 17.85 -8.93
C PHE A 45 -2.94 16.89 -10.05
N ASP A 46 -2.01 15.98 -9.75
CA ASP A 46 -1.41 15.03 -10.72
C ASP A 46 -0.91 15.67 -12.03
N GLY A 47 -0.44 16.92 -11.95
CA GLY A 47 0.03 17.68 -13.11
C GLY A 47 -1.07 18.38 -13.91
N GLU A 48 -2.35 18.22 -13.54
CA GLU A 48 -3.49 18.90 -14.14
C GLU A 48 -4.00 20.04 -13.26
N GLN A 49 -4.27 21.19 -13.86
CA GLN A 49 -4.90 22.31 -13.15
C GLN A 49 -6.38 22.01 -12.93
N LEU A 50 -6.84 22.17 -11.69
CA LEU A 50 -8.25 21.97 -11.37
C LEU A 50 -9.10 23.09 -11.98
N ALA A 51 -10.02 22.73 -12.86
CA ALA A 51 -11.00 23.64 -13.46
C ALA A 51 -12.08 24.05 -12.46
N GLU A 52 -12.49 25.31 -12.56
CA GLU A 52 -13.57 25.90 -11.76
C GLU A 52 -14.91 25.18 -12.02
N GLY A 53 -15.73 25.10 -10.97
CA GLY A 53 -17.08 24.54 -10.98
C GLY A 53 -17.14 23.02 -10.89
N ARG A 54 -16.01 22.31 -10.89
CA ARG A 54 -15.96 20.85 -10.74
C ARG A 54 -15.85 20.43 -9.28
N ALA A 55 -16.38 19.24 -8.97
CA ALA A 55 -16.27 18.64 -7.65
C ALA A 55 -14.89 17.97 -7.48
N LEU A 56 -14.40 17.89 -6.23
CA LEU A 56 -13.14 17.19 -5.93
C LEU A 56 -13.19 15.70 -6.29
N SER A 57 -14.37 15.09 -6.23
CA SER A 57 -14.62 13.72 -6.69
C SER A 57 -14.36 13.53 -8.18
N ASP A 58 -14.61 14.56 -9.01
CA ASP A 58 -14.40 14.47 -10.46
C ASP A 58 -12.92 14.28 -10.82
N TYR A 59 -12.02 14.69 -9.92
CA TYR A 59 -10.58 14.55 -10.05
C TYR A 59 -10.00 13.40 -9.22
N ASN A 60 -10.83 12.52 -8.64
CA ASN A 60 -10.40 11.42 -7.77
C ASN A 60 -9.51 11.85 -6.57
N ILE A 61 -9.57 13.12 -6.16
CA ILE A 61 -8.73 13.72 -5.10
C ILE A 61 -8.96 13.03 -3.73
N SER A 62 -10.07 12.31 -3.58
CA SER A 62 -10.49 11.64 -2.34
C SER A 62 -9.97 10.22 -2.14
N VAL A 63 -9.53 9.55 -3.20
CA VAL A 63 -9.37 8.09 -3.18
C VAL A 63 -7.94 7.68 -3.49
N GLU A 64 -7.29 8.39 -4.41
CA GLU A 64 -6.08 7.88 -5.01
C GLU A 64 -4.89 7.88 -4.04
N ARG A 65 -4.71 8.93 -3.22
CA ARG A 65 -3.57 8.96 -2.28
C ARG A 65 -3.72 7.93 -1.17
N GLN A 66 -4.89 7.86 -0.53
CA GLN A 66 -5.14 6.85 0.51
C GLN A 66 -5.08 5.42 -0.04
N GLN A 67 -5.54 5.17 -1.27
CA GLN A 67 -5.42 3.85 -1.88
C GLN A 67 -4.00 3.54 -2.34
N ARG A 68 -3.24 4.50 -2.90
CA ARG A 68 -1.83 4.33 -3.24
C ARG A 68 -0.99 4.09 -1.98
N GLU A 69 -1.18 4.87 -0.92
CA GLU A 69 -0.50 4.69 0.36
C GLU A 69 -0.89 3.35 1.02
N ARG A 70 -2.17 2.96 1.02
CA ARG A 70 -2.60 1.65 1.55
C ARG A 70 -2.11 0.49 0.69
N ALA A 71 -2.11 0.61 -0.64
CA ALA A 71 -1.60 -0.41 -1.54
C ALA A 71 -0.07 -0.53 -1.43
N GLU A 72 0.63 0.58 -1.26
CA GLU A 72 2.06 0.60 -1.02
C GLU A 72 2.40 0.02 0.34
N GLN A 73 1.69 0.39 1.41
CA GLN A 73 1.83 -0.24 2.72
C GLN A 73 1.56 -1.75 2.62
N LYS A 74 0.46 -2.16 1.97
CA LYS A 74 0.15 -3.58 1.72
C LYS A 74 1.27 -4.30 0.95
N ARG A 75 1.90 -3.66 -0.05
CA ARG A 75 3.06 -4.23 -0.78
C ARG A 75 4.28 -4.36 0.12
N GLN A 76 4.61 -3.33 0.89
CA GLN A 76 5.74 -3.34 1.82
C GLN A 76 5.56 -4.32 2.99
N HIS A 77 4.31 -4.71 3.28
CA HIS A 77 3.95 -5.67 4.32
C HIS A 77 3.78 -7.10 3.80
N THR A 78 3.78 -7.30 2.47
CA THR A 78 3.59 -8.60 1.85
C THR A 78 4.90 -9.15 1.30
N VAL A 79 5.20 -10.40 1.64
CA VAL A 79 6.32 -11.15 1.07
C VAL A 79 5.78 -12.31 0.24
N VAL A 80 6.50 -12.65 -0.81
CA VAL A 80 6.23 -13.80 -1.67
C VAL A 80 7.29 -14.85 -1.39
N LEU A 81 6.83 -16.07 -1.12
CA LEU A 81 7.64 -17.24 -0.92
C LEU A 81 7.63 -18.07 -2.21
N LYS A 82 8.82 -18.35 -2.73
CA LYS A 82 9.05 -19.09 -3.98
C LYS A 82 9.82 -20.37 -3.69
N ASN A 83 9.69 -21.34 -4.60
CA ASN A 83 10.37 -22.64 -4.51
C ASN A 83 9.94 -23.47 -3.28
N LEU A 84 8.66 -23.38 -2.90
CA LEU A 84 8.13 -24.12 -1.76
C LEU A 84 8.05 -25.64 -2.05
N PRO A 85 8.21 -26.51 -1.03
CA PRO A 85 8.07 -27.96 -1.16
C PRO A 85 6.62 -28.37 -1.41
N ARG A 86 6.39 -29.37 -2.29
CA ARG A 86 5.03 -29.80 -2.68
C ARG A 86 4.15 -30.25 -1.51
N ALA A 87 4.77 -30.79 -0.48
CA ALA A 87 4.10 -31.28 0.72
C ALA A 87 3.73 -30.17 1.72
N LEU A 88 4.23 -28.95 1.52
CA LEU A 88 3.92 -27.84 2.40
C LEU A 88 2.43 -27.48 2.28
N SER A 89 1.74 -27.44 3.41
CA SER A 89 0.35 -27.00 3.51
C SER A 89 0.26 -25.51 3.85
N ASP A 90 -0.91 -24.92 3.66
CA ASP A 90 -1.20 -23.56 4.10
C ASP A 90 -0.97 -23.39 5.62
N GLU A 91 -1.24 -24.43 6.41
CA GLU A 91 -1.01 -24.42 7.86
C GLU A 91 0.48 -24.31 8.20
N ASN A 92 1.33 -25.13 7.55
CA ASN A 92 2.78 -25.04 7.77
C ASN A 92 3.35 -23.69 7.34
N LEU A 93 2.81 -23.09 6.26
CA LEU A 93 3.21 -21.76 5.83
C LEU A 93 2.84 -20.69 6.86
N ARG A 94 1.66 -20.80 7.46
CA ARG A 94 1.25 -19.93 8.57
C ARG A 94 2.15 -20.12 9.78
N THR A 95 2.50 -21.36 10.14
CA THR A 95 3.45 -21.63 11.23
C THR A 95 4.80 -20.94 11.00
N LEU A 96 5.35 -21.01 9.78
CA LEU A 96 6.61 -20.32 9.44
C LEU A 96 6.49 -18.79 9.51
N GLY A 97 5.35 -18.23 9.08
CA GLY A 97 5.08 -16.80 9.21
C GLY A 97 4.98 -16.35 10.67
N THR A 98 4.26 -17.14 11.49
CA THR A 98 4.10 -16.92 12.93
C THR A 98 5.41 -17.13 13.71
N GLU A 99 6.27 -18.07 13.30
CA GLU A 99 7.60 -18.28 13.91
C GLU A 99 8.44 -17.00 13.84
N VAL A 100 8.33 -16.25 12.74
CA VAL A 100 9.11 -15.01 12.55
C VAL A 100 8.42 -13.79 13.13
N ALA A 101 7.11 -13.67 12.94
CA ALA A 101 6.38 -12.44 13.27
C ALA A 101 5.61 -12.51 14.60
N GLY A 102 5.50 -13.68 15.22
CA GLY A 102 4.59 -13.97 16.32
C GLY A 102 3.12 -14.07 15.84
N GLU A 103 2.24 -14.55 16.72
CA GLU A 103 0.80 -14.71 16.39
C GLU A 103 0.11 -13.38 16.02
N ALA A 104 0.59 -12.27 16.59
CA ALA A 104 0.08 -10.93 16.30
C ALA A 104 0.71 -10.26 15.07
N GLY A 105 1.76 -10.85 14.48
CA GLY A 105 2.52 -10.24 13.40
C GLY A 105 2.14 -10.70 11.99
N LEU A 106 1.44 -11.83 11.88
CA LEU A 106 1.01 -12.41 10.60
C LEU A 106 -0.48 -12.12 10.36
N GLU A 107 -0.80 -11.38 9.29
CA GLU A 107 -2.19 -11.12 8.89
C GLU A 107 -2.75 -12.26 8.05
N GLU A 108 -1.95 -12.75 7.08
CA GLU A 108 -2.41 -13.72 6.11
C GLU A 108 -1.21 -14.53 5.62
N ALA A 109 -1.34 -15.84 5.44
CA ALA A 109 -0.38 -16.60 4.66
C ALA A 109 -1.10 -17.71 3.91
N ARG A 110 -0.83 -17.83 2.62
CA ARG A 110 -1.52 -18.77 1.74
C ARG A 110 -0.63 -19.23 0.60
N LEU A 111 -0.82 -20.48 0.19
CA LEU A 111 -0.20 -21.04 -1.00
C LEU A 111 -0.99 -20.65 -2.25
N LEU A 112 -0.27 -20.12 -3.23
CA LEU A 112 -0.76 -19.83 -4.57
C LEU A 112 -0.56 -21.09 -5.43
N ARG A 113 -1.65 -21.82 -5.67
CA ARG A 113 -1.65 -23.00 -6.53
C ARG A 113 -1.89 -22.57 -7.98
N HIS A 114 -0.84 -22.56 -8.80
CA HIS A 114 -1.03 -22.50 -10.24
C HIS A 114 -1.65 -23.81 -10.74
N THR A 115 -2.63 -23.69 -11.63
CA THR A 115 -3.32 -24.81 -12.30
C THR A 115 -2.41 -25.65 -13.19
N ASN A 116 -1.27 -25.10 -13.61
CA ASN A 116 -0.32 -25.80 -14.47
C ASN A 116 0.67 -26.64 -13.65
N GLN A 117 0.58 -27.96 -13.80
CA GLN A 117 1.20 -29.00 -12.96
C GLN A 117 2.75 -29.08 -13.01
N SER A 118 3.45 -28.04 -13.44
CA SER A 118 4.92 -28.01 -13.52
C SER A 118 5.53 -26.93 -12.61
N SER A 119 5.93 -27.40 -11.42
CA SER A 119 7.11 -26.98 -10.66
C SER A 119 7.21 -25.57 -10.04
N LYS A 120 7.48 -25.60 -8.72
CA LYS A 120 7.70 -24.51 -7.76
C LYS A 120 6.38 -23.97 -7.22
N GLN A 121 5.94 -24.52 -6.08
CA GLN A 121 4.82 -23.90 -5.36
C GLN A 121 5.23 -22.51 -4.90
N TYR A 122 4.28 -21.59 -5.04
CA TYR A 122 4.39 -20.22 -4.59
C TYR A 122 3.47 -20.06 -3.39
N GLY A 123 3.82 -19.13 -2.51
CA GLY A 123 2.96 -18.68 -1.44
C GLY A 123 3.20 -17.21 -1.20
N PHE A 124 2.31 -16.59 -0.44
CA PHE A 124 2.52 -15.26 0.07
C PHE A 124 2.24 -15.24 1.56
N ALA A 125 2.86 -14.30 2.25
CA ALA A 125 2.56 -13.96 3.62
C ALA A 125 2.46 -12.44 3.75
N ARG A 126 1.36 -11.96 4.30
CA ARG A 126 1.13 -10.56 4.66
C ARG A 126 1.30 -10.42 6.16
N PHE A 127 2.08 -9.42 6.53
CA PHE A 127 2.39 -9.09 7.91
C PHE A 127 1.74 -7.76 8.31
N THR A 128 1.65 -7.51 9.62
CA THR A 128 1.09 -6.26 10.14
C THR A 128 2.03 -5.06 9.96
N SER A 129 3.33 -5.30 9.75
CA SER A 129 4.35 -4.27 9.65
C SER A 129 5.44 -4.62 8.64
N LYS A 130 6.01 -3.60 8.01
CA LYS A 130 7.21 -3.71 7.18
C LYS A 130 8.38 -4.36 7.91
N THR A 131 8.53 -4.09 9.21
CA THR A 131 9.66 -4.60 10.00
C THR A 131 9.57 -6.12 10.15
N THR A 132 8.39 -6.66 10.42
CA THR A 132 8.17 -8.11 10.53
C THR A 132 8.27 -8.78 9.15
N ALA A 133 7.76 -8.14 8.10
CA ALA A 133 7.96 -8.59 6.72
C ALA A 133 9.46 -8.65 6.33
N ALA A 134 10.24 -7.62 6.69
CA ALA A 134 11.68 -7.59 6.46
C ALA A 134 12.43 -8.67 7.24
N ALA A 135 12.03 -8.92 8.50
CA ALA A 135 12.57 -10.02 9.29
C ALA A 135 12.26 -11.38 8.64
N ALA A 136 11.05 -11.58 8.11
CA ALA A 136 10.68 -12.79 7.38
C ALA A 136 11.55 -12.99 6.13
N VAL A 137 11.79 -11.94 5.35
CA VAL A 137 12.74 -12.00 4.22
C VAL A 137 14.14 -12.38 4.71
N ALA A 138 14.65 -11.73 5.76
CA ALA A 138 16.00 -11.96 6.25
C ALA A 138 16.22 -13.37 6.83
N LEU A 139 15.24 -13.91 7.55
CA LEU A 139 15.34 -15.19 8.26
C LEU A 139 14.96 -16.40 7.38
N LEU A 140 13.98 -16.23 6.49
CA LEU A 140 13.46 -17.35 5.69
C LEU A 140 14.13 -17.45 4.31
N ASN A 141 14.61 -16.34 3.74
CA ASN A 141 15.23 -16.38 2.41
C ASN A 141 16.52 -17.22 2.45
N GLY A 142 16.58 -18.28 1.63
CA GLY A 142 17.71 -19.21 1.61
C GLY A 142 17.58 -20.40 2.57
N ARG A 143 16.53 -20.47 3.40
CA ARG A 143 16.30 -21.61 4.30
C ARG A 143 16.05 -22.88 3.49
N LYS A 144 16.63 -24.00 3.91
CA LYS A 144 16.36 -25.31 3.32
C LYS A 144 15.19 -25.98 4.03
N ILE A 145 14.13 -26.27 3.28
CA ILE A 145 12.95 -27.01 3.75
C ILE A 145 12.76 -28.20 2.80
N GLU A 146 12.76 -29.42 3.35
CA GLU A 146 12.64 -30.67 2.57
C GLU A 146 13.60 -30.74 1.37
N GLY A 147 14.85 -30.32 1.56
CA GLY A 147 15.88 -30.31 0.52
C GLY A 147 15.75 -29.19 -0.52
N ARG A 148 14.74 -28.31 -0.41
CA ARG A 148 14.57 -27.13 -1.28
C ARG A 148 14.96 -25.85 -0.57
N THR A 149 15.76 -25.03 -1.24
CA THR A 149 16.06 -23.67 -0.79
C THR A 149 14.89 -22.75 -1.12
N ILE A 150 14.15 -22.32 -0.11
CA ILE A 150 13.06 -21.37 -0.31
C ILE A 150 13.65 -19.98 -0.60
N ARG A 151 12.93 -19.19 -1.41
CA ARG A 151 13.28 -17.79 -1.66
C ARG A 151 12.16 -16.92 -1.17
N VAL A 152 12.49 -15.89 -0.39
CA VAL A 152 11.52 -14.97 0.18
C VAL A 152 11.91 -13.56 -0.24
N GLU A 153 10.97 -12.85 -0.85
CA GLU A 153 11.18 -11.51 -1.40
C GLU A 153 9.93 -10.66 -1.15
N PHE A 154 10.08 -9.34 -1.09
CA PHE A 154 8.91 -8.45 -1.05
C PHE A 154 8.05 -8.60 -2.30
N ALA A 155 6.74 -8.49 -2.11
CA ALA A 155 5.77 -8.61 -3.19
C ALA A 155 5.95 -7.46 -4.20
N ARG A 156 6.23 -7.82 -5.46
CA ARG A 156 6.21 -6.86 -6.56
C ARG A 156 4.78 -6.46 -6.91
N ASP A 157 3.83 -7.37 -6.81
CA ASP A 157 2.41 -7.12 -7.00
C ASP A 157 1.64 -7.77 -5.86
N ILE A 158 0.51 -7.18 -5.47
CA ILE A 158 -0.35 -7.75 -4.44
C ILE A 158 -1.03 -8.98 -5.07
N PRO A 159 -0.78 -10.20 -4.56
CA PRO A 159 -1.47 -11.38 -5.05
C PRO A 159 -2.97 -11.22 -4.74
N VAL A 160 -3.81 -11.45 -5.76
CA VAL A 160 -5.28 -11.45 -5.67
C VAL A 160 -5.81 -12.85 -5.44
#